data_AF-A0A357ZDC6-F1
#
_entry.id   AF-A0A357ZDC6-F1
#
_cell.length_a   1.000
_cell.length_b   1.000
_cell.length_c   1.000
_cell.angle_alpha   90.00
_cell.angle_beta   90.00
_cell.angle_gamma   90.00
#
_symmetry.space_group_name_H-M   'P 1'
#
loop_
_entity.id
_entity.type
_entity.pdbx_description
1 polymer ?
#
loop_
_entity_poly.entity_id
_entity_poly.type
_entity_poly.pdbx_seq_one_letter_code
_entity_poly.pdbx_strand_id
1 'polypeptide(L)'
;MKRANAVVGILVVLQVIVAAVFISLMPDEVPVHMGASGAFDRIGSKYEHLILPGFSIVCAVLFFCVASRIQLISIKRINAR
;
A
#
# COMPACT_ATOMS: atom_id res chain seq x y z
N MET A 1 -2.35 18.49 8.17
CA MET A 1 -3.06 17.20 8.01
C MET A 1 -3.68 17.00 6.63
N LYS A 2 -4.55 17.90 6.10
CA LYS A 2 -5.23 17.68 4.81
C LYS A 2 -4.29 17.44 3.61
N ARG A 3 -3.22 18.24 3.50
CA ARG A 3 -2.19 18.07 2.44
C ARG A 3 -1.45 16.74 2.55
N ALA A 4 -1.04 16.36 3.77
CA ALA A 4 -0.37 15.08 4.01
C ALA A 4 -1.28 13.90 3.66
N ASN A 5 -2.55 13.94 4.06
CA ASN A 5 -3.53 12.90 3.72
C ASN A 5 -3.75 12.80 2.20
N ALA A 6 -3.78 13.93 1.50
CA ALA A 6 -3.87 13.94 0.04
C ALA A 6 -2.64 13.30 -0.62
N VAL A 7 -1.43 13.64 -0.15
CA VAL A 7 -0.19 13.02 -0.64
C VAL A 7 -0.18 11.52 -0.39
N VAL A 8 -0.54 11.07 0.81
CA VAL A 8 -0.64 9.63 1.12
C VAL A 8 -1.67 8.96 0.20
N GLY A 9 -2.83 9.58 -0.02
CA GLY A 9 -3.86 9.04 -0.93
C GLY A 9 -3.34 8.88 -2.36
N ILE A 10 -2.61 9.88 -2.87
CA ILE A 10 -1.96 9.82 -4.20
C ILE A 10 -0.95 8.68 -4.24
N LEU A 11 -0.10 8.53 -3.22
CA LEU A 11 0.90 7.46 -3.17
C LEU A 11 0.26 6.06 -3.13
N VAL A 12 -0.85 5.90 -2.41
CA VAL A 12 -1.60 4.63 -2.34
C VAL A 12 -2.21 4.28 -3.69
N VAL A 13 -2.73 5.25 -4.44
CA VAL A 13 -3.24 5.01 -5.80
C VAL A 13 -2.09 4.72 -6.77
N LEU A 14 -1.03 5.52 -6.69
CA LEU A 14 0.13 5.40 -7.55
C LEU A 14 0.78 4.01 -7.44
N GLN A 15 0.93 3.48 -6.23
CA GLN A 15 1.51 2.14 -6.06
C GLN A 15 0.64 1.03 -6.67
N VAL A 16 -0.69 1.16 -6.68
CA VAL A 16 -1.56 0.19 -7.38
C VAL A 16 -1.33 0.26 -8.89
N ILE A 17 -1.29 1.47 -9.45
CA ILE A 17 -1.09 1.67 -10.88
C ILE A 17 0.26 1.09 -11.29
N VAL A 18 1.31 1.41 -10.54
CA VAL A 18 2.66 0.88 -10.78
C VAL A 18 2.65 -0.65 -10.70
N ALA A 19 2.10 -1.24 -9.64
CA ALA A 19 2.03 -2.69 -9.53
C ALA A 19 1.26 -3.36 -10.68
N ALA A 20 0.13 -2.78 -11.10
CA ALA A 20 -0.66 -3.29 -12.22
C ALA A 20 0.11 -3.25 -13.55
N VAL A 21 0.84 -2.16 -13.81
CA VAL A 21 1.70 -2.03 -15.00
C VAL A 21 2.83 -3.07 -14.97
N PHE A 22 3.51 -3.24 -13.84
CA PHE A 22 4.58 -4.24 -13.76
C PHE A 22 4.05 -5.68 -13.93
N ILE A 23 2.91 -6.00 -13.31
CA ILE A 23 2.29 -7.32 -13.44
C ILE A 23 1.80 -7.59 -14.87
N SER A 24 1.30 -6.58 -15.60
CA SER A 24 0.85 -6.77 -16.99
C SER A 24 2.00 -7.04 -17.96
N LEU A 25 3.20 -6.54 -17.64
CA LEU A 25 4.41 -6.75 -18.43
C LEU A 25 5.17 -8.04 -18.08
N MET A 26 4.89 -8.63 -16.91
CA MET A 26 5.55 -9.86 -16.46
C MET A 26 5.01 -11.12 -17.17
N PRO A 27 5.88 -12.10 -17.47
CA PRO A 27 5.44 -13.43 -17.86
C PRO A 27 4.67 -14.09 -16.71
N ASP A 28 3.87 -15.11 -17.02
CA ASP A 28 2.97 -15.73 -16.02
C ASP A 28 3.73 -16.33 -14.82
N GLU A 29 4.96 -16.79 -15.05
CA GLU A 29 5.88 -17.28 -14.04
C GLU A 29 7.10 -16.37 -13.90
N VAL A 30 7.40 -15.97 -12.67
CA VAL A 30 8.53 -15.10 -12.32
C VAL A 30 9.24 -15.62 -11.08
N PRO A 31 10.53 -15.29 -10.86
CA PRO A 31 11.17 -15.53 -9.59
C PRO A 31 10.48 -14.72 -8.49
N VAL A 32 9.97 -15.39 -7.47
CA VAL A 32 9.21 -14.78 -6.37
C VAL A 32 9.97 -14.80 -5.05
N HIS A 33 10.96 -15.68 -4.94
CA HIS A 33 11.81 -15.78 -3.76
C HIS A 33 13.27 -15.91 -4.19
N MET A 34 14.14 -15.30 -3.38
CA MET A 34 15.58 -15.39 -3.52
C MET A 34 16.12 -16.07 -2.28
N GLY A 35 16.89 -17.13 -2.47
CA GLY A 35 17.56 -17.82 -1.38
C GLY A 35 18.66 -16.96 -0.75
N ALA A 36 19.21 -17.42 0.37
CA ALA A 36 20.28 -16.70 1.08
C ALA A 36 21.55 -16.46 0.23
N SER A 37 21.75 -17.25 -0.83
CA SER A 37 22.82 -17.07 -1.82
C SER A 37 22.54 -15.98 -2.86
N GLY A 38 21.35 -15.38 -2.85
CA GLY A 38 20.88 -14.48 -3.91
C GLY A 38 20.48 -15.21 -5.20
N ALA A 39 20.51 -16.54 -5.23
CA ALA A 39 19.98 -17.32 -6.34
C ALA A 39 18.45 -17.41 -6.23
N PHE A 40 17.77 -17.46 -7.38
CA PHE A 40 16.34 -17.78 -7.43
C PHE A 40 16.15 -19.21 -6.94
N ASP A 41 15.44 -19.37 -5.82
CA ASP A 41 15.12 -20.68 -5.24
C ASP A 41 13.65 -21.07 -5.47
N ARG A 42 12.81 -20.11 -5.89
CA ARG A 42 11.41 -20.36 -6.24
C ARG A 42 10.92 -19.49 -7.39
N ILE A 43 10.37 -20.17 -8.40
CA ILE A 43 9.54 -19.57 -9.45
C ILE A 43 8.08 -19.69 -9.03
N GLY A 44 7.31 -18.63 -9.21
CA GLY A 44 5.90 -18.55 -8.83
C GLY A 44 5.12 -17.64 -9.76
N SER A 45 3.84 -17.43 -9.44
CA SER A 45 2.98 -16.60 -10.29
C SER A 45 3.32 -15.11 -10.17
N LYS A 46 3.24 -14.38 -11.28
CA LYS A 46 3.34 -12.90 -11.25
C LYS A 46 2.35 -12.23 -10.30
N TYR A 47 1.19 -12.85 -10.06
CA TYR A 47 0.17 -12.31 -9.16
C TYR A 47 0.54 -12.36 -7.68
N GLU A 48 1.54 -13.15 -7.28
CA GLU A 48 2.01 -13.16 -5.89
C GLU A 48 2.54 -11.78 -5.44
N HIS A 49 3.01 -10.97 -6.39
CA HIS A 49 3.46 -9.61 -6.14
C HIS A 49 2.32 -8.67 -5.69
N LEU A 50 1.05 -9.08 -5.80
CA LEU A 50 -0.11 -8.32 -5.29
C LEU A 50 -0.21 -8.32 -3.76
N ILE A 51 0.47 -9.23 -3.07
CA ILE A 51 0.44 -9.31 -1.60
C ILE A 51 0.92 -7.99 -0.98
N LEU A 52 2.03 -7.44 -1.48
CA LEU A 52 2.62 -6.19 -0.97
C LEU A 52 1.71 -4.96 -1.20
N PRO A 53 1.24 -4.68 -2.43
CA PRO A 53 0.26 -3.63 -2.69
C PRO A 53 -1.04 -3.79 -1.89
N GLY A 54 -1.55 -5.03 -1.79
CA GLY A 54 -2.74 -5.34 -1.00
C GLY A 54 -2.54 -5.01 0.48
N PHE A 55 -1.42 -5.43 1.06
CA PHE A 55 -1.06 -5.11 2.44
C PHE A 55 -0.92 -3.60 2.66
N SER A 56 -0.27 -2.89 1.73
CA SER A 56 -0.13 -1.43 1.77
C SER A 56 -1.48 -0.70 1.81
N ILE A 57 -2.44 -1.14 1.00
CA ILE A 57 -3.81 -0.58 0.99
C ILE A 57 -4.48 -0.78 2.36
N VAL A 58 -4.38 -1.99 2.94
CA VAL A 58 -4.94 -2.29 4.25
C VAL A 58 -4.35 -1.35 5.32
N CYS A 59 -3.03 -1.19 5.34
CA CYS A 59 -2.36 -0.25 6.25
C CYS A 59 -2.83 1.19 6.05
N ALA A 60 -2.94 1.65 4.79
CA ALA A 60 -3.38 3.00 4.48
C ALA A 60 -4.81 3.26 4.99
N VAL A 61 -5.75 2.33 4.76
CA VAL A 61 -7.12 2.43 5.25
C VAL A 61 -7.14 2.54 6.78
N LEU A 62 -6.41 1.68 7.48
CA LEU A 62 -6.32 1.71 8.94
C LEU A 62 -5.80 3.05 9.45
N PHE A 63 -4.72 3.57 8.87
CA PHE A 63 -4.16 4.86 9.27
C PHE A 63 -5.07 6.04 8.95
N PHE A 64 -5.77 6.02 7.82
CA PHE A 64 -6.78 7.04 7.51
C PHE A 64 -7.93 7.01 8.52
N CYS A 65 -8.44 5.83 8.88
CA CYS A 65 -9.48 5.71 9.91
C CYS A 65 -9.03 6.30 11.25
N VAL A 66 -7.83 5.97 11.71
CA VAL A 66 -7.27 6.51 12.96
C VAL A 66 -7.10 8.04 12.86
N ALA A 67 -6.52 8.54 11.78
CA ALA A 67 -6.31 9.97 11.58
C ALA A 67 -7.64 10.76 11.58
N SER A 68 -8.68 10.21 10.93
CA SER A 68 -10.02 10.82 10.91
C SER A 68 -10.66 10.87 12.30
N ARG A 69 -10.48 9.83 13.12
CA ARG A 69 -10.98 9.82 14.52
C ARG A 69 -10.30 10.90 15.37
N ILE A 70 -8.98 11.04 15.27
CA ILE A 70 -8.21 12.05 16.02
C ILE A 70 -8.66 13.47 15.63
N GLN A 71 -8.86 13.72 14.33
CA GLN A 71 -9.34 15.03 13.86
C GLN A 71 -10.73 15.38 14.40
N LEU A 72 -11.66 14.43 14.41
CA LEU A 72 -13.01 14.65 14.94
C LEU A 72 -13.00 14.99 16.43
N ILE A 73 -12.19 14.28 17.22
CA ILE A 73 -12.03 14.55 18.67
C ILE A 73 -11.45 15.95 18.88
N SER A 74 -10.41 16.31 18.11
CA SER A 74 -9.80 17.63 18.16
C SER A 74 -10.79 18.76 17.87
N ILE A 75 -11.62 18.61 16.82
CA ILE A 75 -12.64 19.60 16.46
C ILE A 75 -13.71 19.74 17.56
N LYS A 76 -14.23 18.61 18.09
CA LYS A 76 -15.20 18.64 19.19
C LYS A 76 -14.66 19.35 20.43
N ARG A 77 -13.37 19.15 20.74
CA ARG A 77 -12.72 19.79 21.90
C ARG A 77 -12.55 21.30 21.74
N ILE A 78 -12.32 21.78 20.51
CA ILE A 78 -12.23 23.22 20.20
C ILE A 78 -13.61 23.87 20.35
N ASN A 79 -14.67 23.26 19.83
CA ASN A 79 -16.03 23.82 19.88
C ASN A 79 -16.68 23.77 21.28
N ALA A 80 -16.13 22.99 22.21
CA ALA A 80 -16.62 22.88 23.59
C ALA A 80 -15.95 23.87 24.56
N ARG A 81 -15.04 24.71 24.08
CA ARG A 81 -14.45 25.84 24.81
C ARG A 81 -15.00 27.14 24.26
#